data_AF-A0A2P6W126-F1
#
_entry.id   AF-A0A2P6W126-F1
#
_cell.length_a   1.000
_cell.length_b   1.000
_cell.length_c   1.000
_cell.angle_alpha   90.00
_cell.angle_beta   90.00
_cell.angle_gamma   90.00
#
_symmetry.space_group_name_H-M   'P 1'
#
loop_
_entity.id
_entity.type
_entity.pdbx_description
1 polymer ?
#
loop_
_entity_poly.entity_id
_entity_poly.type
_entity_poly.pdbx_seq_one_letter_code
_entity_poly.pdbx_strand_id
1 'polypeptide(L)'
;MSVAIRTRNVEEDKHRIISYHNNPEKLSEEEKKNSIIVDQLPEKESKSGKVAEMFYNPENGEVWTEYEEKERNDQEGMEEVVNLLQQINQRLESIDQKIED
;
A
#
# COMPACT_ATOMS: atom_id res chain seq x y z
N MET A 1 8.02 -11.41 -18.13
CA MET A 1 6.65 -11.56 -18.66
C MET A 1 6.10 -10.17 -18.72
N SER A 2 5.68 -9.70 -19.91
CA SER A 2 5.15 -8.36 -20.06
C SER A 2 3.89 -8.16 -19.22
N VAL A 3 3.68 -6.92 -18.79
CA VAL A 3 2.58 -6.52 -17.91
C VAL A 3 1.85 -5.37 -18.58
N ALA A 4 0.52 -5.43 -18.58
CA ALA A 4 -0.32 -4.34 -19.07
C ALA A 4 -0.71 -3.48 -17.88
N ILE A 5 -0.32 -2.20 -17.90
CA ILE A 5 -0.60 -1.24 -16.83
C ILE A 5 -1.64 -0.22 -17.28
N ARG A 6 -2.48 0.22 -16.34
CA ARG A 6 -3.31 1.41 -16.47
C ARG A 6 -2.82 2.45 -15.50
N THR A 7 -2.77 3.68 -15.97
CA THR A 7 -2.20 4.78 -15.19
C THR A 7 -3.15 5.97 -15.14
N ARG A 8 -3.02 6.79 -14.09
CA ARG A 8 -3.67 8.09 -13.98
C ARG A 8 -2.59 9.16 -13.90
N ASN A 9 -2.74 10.23 -14.68
CA ASN A 9 -1.83 11.37 -14.60
C ASN A 9 -1.90 12.01 -13.19
N VAL A 10 -0.73 12.27 -12.61
CA VAL A 10 -0.56 12.99 -11.34
C VAL A 10 0.23 14.27 -11.60
N GLU A 11 1.34 14.15 -12.33
CA GLU A 11 2.17 15.25 -12.83
C GLU A 11 2.60 14.94 -14.28
N GLU A 12 3.31 15.86 -14.94
CA GLU A 12 3.75 15.75 -16.34
C GLU A 12 4.54 14.45 -16.60
N ASP A 13 5.50 14.14 -15.72
CA ASP A 13 6.38 12.96 -15.83
C ASP A 13 6.03 11.84 -14.84
N LYS A 14 4.86 11.94 -14.21
CA LYS A 14 4.47 11.04 -13.12
C LYS A 14 3.03 10.60 -13.28
N HIS A 15 2.86 9.36 -13.75
CA HIS A 15 1.57 8.71 -13.79
C HIS A 15 1.48 7.61 -12.73
N ARG A 16 0.45 7.65 -11.88
CA ARG A 16 0.20 6.61 -10.86
C ARG A 16 -0.39 5.37 -11.51
N ILE A 17 0.19 4.20 -11.27
CA ILE A 17 -0.36 2.92 -11.73
C ILE A 17 -1.57 2.57 -10.87
N ILE A 18 -2.75 2.52 -11.48
CA ILE A 18 -4.02 2.22 -10.82
C ILE A 18 -4.38 0.74 -10.87
N SER A 19 -3.95 0.04 -11.91
CA SER A 19 -4.15 -1.40 -12.06
C SER A 19 -3.15 -1.98 -13.04
N TYR A 20 -2.90 -3.28 -12.93
CA TYR A 20 -2.04 -4.00 -13.86
C TYR A 20 -2.50 -5.44 -14.06
N HIS A 21 -2.22 -5.99 -15.24
CA HIS A 21 -2.52 -7.36 -15.61
C HIS A 21 -1.24 -8.09 -16.01
N ASN A 22 -0.90 -9.15 -15.27
CA ASN A 22 0.29 -9.99 -15.49
C ASN A 22 0.22 -10.87 -16.75
N ASN A 23 -0.93 -10.90 -17.41
CA ASN A 23 -1.11 -11.63 -18.67
C ASN A 23 -1.84 -10.74 -19.68
N PRO A 24 -1.11 -9.86 -20.39
CA PRO A 24 -1.67 -8.96 -21.39
C PRO A 24 -2.39 -9.68 -22.54
N GLU A 25 -2.02 -10.93 -22.84
CA GLU A 25 -2.59 -11.69 -23.95
C GLU A 25 -4.07 -12.03 -23.74
N LYS A 26 -4.51 -12.10 -22.47
CA LYS A 26 -5.90 -12.36 -22.08
C LYS A 26 -6.80 -11.14 -22.13
N LEU A 27 -6.23 -9.95 -22.30
CA LEU A 27 -7.01 -8.72 -22.44
C LEU A 27 -7.66 -8.67 -23.83
N SER A 28 -8.85 -8.09 -23.89
CA SER A 28 -9.45 -7.73 -25.17
C SER A 28 -8.63 -6.65 -25.88
N GLU A 29 -8.78 -6.53 -27.20
CA GLU A 29 -8.06 -5.51 -27.97
C GLU A 29 -8.37 -4.08 -27.51
N GLU A 30 -9.60 -3.83 -27.05
CA GLU A 30 -10.00 -2.54 -26.47
C GLU A 30 -9.25 -2.27 -25.15
N GLU A 31 -9.13 -3.29 -24.29
CA GLU A 31 -8.38 -3.15 -23.04
C GLU A 31 -6.89 -2.98 -23.28
N LYS A 32 -6.32 -3.69 -24.25
CA LYS A 32 -4.91 -3.54 -24.66
C LYS A 32 -4.63 -2.13 -25.15
N LYS A 33 -5.51 -1.59 -26.00
CA LYS A 33 -5.39 -0.22 -26.53
C LYS A 33 -5.43 0.84 -25.43
N ASN A 34 -6.15 0.57 -24.35
CA ASN A 34 -6.26 1.44 -23.17
C ASN A 34 -5.21 1.13 -22.08
N SER A 35 -4.18 0.34 -22.40
CA SER A 35 -3.13 -0.05 -21.48
C SER A 35 -1.74 0.21 -22.06
N ILE A 36 -0.77 0.40 -21.18
CA ILE A 36 0.64 0.52 -21.55
C ILE A 36 1.28 -0.84 -21.28
N ILE A 37 2.01 -1.38 -22.26
CA ILE A 37 2.72 -2.65 -22.10
C ILE A 37 4.13 -2.35 -21.62
N VAL A 38 4.48 -2.87 -20.44
CA VAL A 38 5.82 -2.77 -19.87
C VAL A 38 6.41 -4.17 -19.71
N ASP A 39 7.74 -4.29 -19.73
CA ASP A 39 8.40 -5.60 -19.67
C ASP A 39 8.25 -6.28 -18.32
N GLN A 40 8.30 -5.49 -17.23
CA GLN A 40 8.20 -5.97 -15.87
C GLN A 40 7.83 -4.82 -14.92
N LEU A 41 7.10 -5.16 -13.85
CA LEU A 41 6.89 -4.25 -12.72
C LEU A 41 7.91 -4.55 -11.60
N PRO A 42 8.41 -3.52 -10.88
CA PRO A 42 9.24 -3.73 -9.70
C PRO A 42 8.45 -4.49 -8.63
N GLU A 43 9.17 -5.28 -7.83
CA GLU A 43 8.55 -5.97 -6.70
C GLU A 43 8.10 -4.96 -5.64
N LYS A 44 6.89 -5.15 -5.11
CA LYS A 44 6.39 -4.37 -4.00
C LYS A 44 6.90 -4.97 -2.70
N GLU A 45 7.88 -4.32 -2.09
CA GLU A 45 8.24 -4.66 -0.71
C GLU A 45 7.18 -4.10 0.23
N SER A 46 6.64 -4.95 1.11
CA SER A 46 5.78 -4.48 2.19
C SER A 46 6.66 -3.80 3.25
N LYS A 47 6.48 -2.49 3.46
CA LYS A 47 7.10 -1.75 4.56
C LYS A 47 6.07 -1.48 5.65
N SER A 48 6.40 -1.84 6.90
CA SER A 48 5.50 -1.64 8.04
C SER A 48 5.07 -0.17 8.15
N GLY A 49 3.76 0.07 8.30
CA GLY A 49 3.19 1.41 8.40
C GLY A 49 3.22 2.25 7.12
N LYS A 50 3.59 1.68 5.97
CA LYS A 50 3.64 2.39 4.69
C LYS A 50 2.82 1.72 3.61
N VAL A 51 2.29 2.53 2.69
CA VAL A 51 1.59 2.07 1.49
C VAL A 51 2.55 2.19 0.31
N ALA A 52 2.78 1.08 -0.39
CA ALA A 52 3.61 1.03 -1.59
C ALA A 52 2.78 1.39 -2.83
N GLU A 53 3.05 2.56 -3.38
CA GLU A 53 2.40 3.06 -4.59
C GLU A 53 3.37 2.99 -5.77
N MET A 54 2.90 2.52 -6.93
CA MET A 54 3.75 2.42 -8.12
C MET A 54 3.42 3.55 -9.10
N PHE A 55 4.46 4.06 -9.73
CA PHE A 55 4.39 5.14 -10.70
C PHE A 55 5.10 4.74 -12.00
N TYR A 56 4.69 5.38 -13.08
CA TYR A 56 5.20 5.20 -14.42
C TYR A 56 5.52 6.58 -15.01
N ASN A 57 6.68 6.72 -15.62
CA ASN A 57 7.08 7.93 -16.34
C ASN A 57 6.79 7.71 -17.84
N PRO A 58 5.87 8.48 -18.44
CA PRO A 58 5.52 8.34 -19.85
C PRO A 58 6.61 8.78 -20.83
N GLU A 59 7.57 9.61 -20.40
CA GLU A 59 8.66 10.10 -21.26
C GLU A 59 9.74 9.03 -21.50
N ASN A 60 10.13 8.32 -20.44
CA ASN A 60 11.26 7.39 -20.48
C ASN A 60 10.85 5.91 -20.26
N GLY A 61 9.59 5.63 -19.90
CA GLY A 61 9.09 4.29 -19.65
C GLY A 61 9.46 3.69 -18.28
N GLU A 62 10.03 4.48 -17.38
CA GLU A 62 10.50 4.02 -16.07
C GLU A 62 9.32 3.71 -15.13
N VAL A 63 9.47 2.65 -14.33
CA VAL A 63 8.50 2.28 -13.29
C VAL A 63 9.23 2.26 -11.94
N TRP A 64 8.69 2.97 -10.95
CA TRP A 64 9.24 3.02 -9.60
C TRP A 64 8.14 2.89 -8.54
N THR A 65 8.57 2.66 -7.29
CA THR A 65 7.69 2.55 -6.13
C THR A 65 8.00 3.65 -5.13
N GLU A 66 6.99 4.40 -4.72
CA GLU A 66 7.06 5.34 -3.60
C GLU A 66 6.33 4.76 -2.38
N TYR A 67 6.78 5.16 -1.19
CA TYR A 67 6.24 4.66 0.07
C TYR A 67 5.68 5.81 0.87
N GLU A 68 4.37 5.92 0.89
CA GLU A 68 3.66 6.92 1.68
C GLU A 68 3.35 6.36 3.07
N GLU A 69 3.27 7.24 4.06
CA GLU A 69 2.77 6.83 5.38
C GLU A 69 1.33 6.37 5.24
N LYS A 70 1.03 5.18 5.76
CA LYS A 70 -0.35 4.71 5.84
C LYS A 70 -1.06 5.67 6.79
N GLU A 71 -1.98 6.48 6.27
CA GLU A 71 -2.87 7.26 7.12
C GLU A 71 -3.48 6.31 8.14
N ARG A 72 -3.27 6.62 9.43
CA ARG A 72 -3.85 5.83 10.51
C ARG A 72 -5.34 5.87 10.32
N ASN A 73 -5.96 4.73 10.07
CA ASN A 73 -7.41 4.68 10.16
C ASN A 73 -7.76 4.81 11.66
N ASP A 74 -8.78 5.61 11.98
CA ASP A 74 -9.17 5.88 13.37
C ASP A 74 -9.50 4.60 14.17
N GLN A 75 -9.86 3.51 13.49
CA GLN A 75 -10.20 2.22 14.07
C GLN A 75 -8.97 1.42 14.50
N GLU A 76 -7.90 1.41 13.70
CA GLU A 76 -6.59 0.81 14.05
C GLU A 76 -5.97 1.59 15.22
N GLY A 77 -6.07 2.91 15.23
CA GLY A 77 -5.67 3.74 16.37
C GLY A 77 -6.51 3.46 17.63
N MET A 78 -7.82 3.23 17.48
CA MET A 78 -8.71 2.90 18.60
C MET A 78 -8.39 1.52 19.21
N GLU A 79 -8.11 0.51 18.39
CA GLU A 79 -7.73 -0.82 18.89
C GLU A 79 -6.43 -0.78 19.71
N GLU A 80 -5.43 -0.02 19.26
CA GLU A 80 -4.19 0.18 20.03
C GLU A 80 -4.45 0.86 21.38
N VAL A 81 -5.32 1.87 21.41
CA VAL A 81 -5.70 2.57 22.65
C VAL A 81 -6.44 1.63 23.60
N VAL A 82 -7.38 0.82 23.10
CA VAL A 82 -8.11 -0.15 23.92
C VAL A 82 -7.16 -1.21 24.50
N ASN A 83 -6.24 -1.72 23.70
CA ASN A 83 -5.23 -2.68 24.15
C ASN A 83 -4.32 -2.08 25.23
N LEU A 84 -3.90 -0.82 25.07
CA LEU A 84 -3.08 -0.13 26.06
C LEU A 84 -3.84 0.06 27.38
N LEU A 85 -5.11 0.47 27.32
CA LEU A 85 -5.97 0.63 28.49
C LEU A 85 -6.18 -0.69 29.23
N GLN A 86 -6.36 -1.81 28.52
CA GLN A 86 -6.46 -3.13 29.13
C GLN A 86 -5.18 -3.52 29.86
N GLN A 87 -4.00 -3.29 29.26
CA GLN A 87 -2.73 -3.58 29.92
C GLN A 87 -2.51 -2.71 31.16
N ILE A 88 -2.90 -1.44 31.12
CA ILE A 88 -2.83 -0.54 32.28
C ILE A 88 -3.74 -1.05 33.39
N ASN A 89 -4.99 -1.40 33.08
CA ASN A 89 -5.94 -1.92 34.07
C ASN A 89 -5.43 -3.22 34.72
N GLN A 90 -4.93 -4.18 33.93
CA GLN A 90 -4.35 -5.41 34.46
C GLN A 90 -3.15 -5.15 35.38
N ARG A 91 -2.31 -4.16 35.05
CA ARG A 91 -1.19 -3.77 35.92
C ARG A 91 -1.68 -3.15 37.21
N LEU A 92 -2.70 -2.30 37.17
CA LEU A 92 -3.28 -1.69 38.36
C LEU A 92 -3.90 -2.74 39.29
N GLU A 93 -4.70 -3.66 38.77
CA GLU A 93 -5.27 -4.77 39.54
C GLU A 93 -4.18 -5.63 40.20
N SER A 94 -3.09 -5.89 39.48
CA SER A 94 -1.95 -6.65 40.02
C SER A 94 -1.16 -5.89 41.11
N ILE A 95 -1.22 -4.56 41.10
CA ILE A 95 -0.60 -3.71 42.12
C ILE A 95 -1.49 -3.65 43.35
N ASP A 96 -2.80 -3.48 43.17
CA ASP A 96 -3.78 -3.44 44.27
C ASP A 96 -3.75 -4.75 45.07
N GLN A 97 -3.71 -5.91 44.40
CA GLN A 97 -3.57 -7.21 45.06
C GLN A 97 -2.27 -7.36 45.87
N LYS A 98 -1.17 -6.70 45.46
CA LYS A 98 0.11 -6.74 46.20
C LYS A 98 0.18 -5.79 47.38
N ILE A 99 -0.75 -4.83 47.47
CA ILE A 99 -0.84 -3.88 48.59
C ILE A 99 -1.76 -4.43 49.69
N GLU A 100 -2.68 -5.32 49.35
CA GLU A 100 -3.61 -5.96 50.28
C GLU A 100 -3.05 -7.22 50.98
N ASP A 101 -1.97 -7.82 50.47
CA ASP A 101 -1.20 -8.93 51.08
C ASP A 101 -0.04 -8.43 51.97
#